data_AF-A0A523H068-F1
#
_entry.id   AF-A0A523H068-F1
#
_cell.length_a   1.000
_cell.length_b   1.000
_cell.length_c   1.000
_cell.angle_alpha   90.00
_cell.angle_beta   90.00
_cell.angle_gamma   90.00
#
_symmetry.space_group_name_H-M   'P 1'
#
loop_
_entity.id
_entity.type
_entity.pdbx_description
1 polymer ?
#
loop_
_entity_poly.entity_id
_entity_poly.type
_entity_poly.pdbx_seq_one_letter_code
_entity_poly.pdbx_strand_id
1 'polypeptide(L)'
;MGLFDKIKEKLSHEFIDIVEWLDYTDDTICHRFERYQNEIKNGAKLIVREGQTAVFINEGKLADVFSPGTYTLKTENLPILSTLKGWKHGFNSPFKAEVYFVNTHLFTDEKWGTKNPITLNDERYGLVEIRSFGTYAFRISDAGKFIVDIVGTDSNFTNFEINEHLKSLITTRFTDTVGEANLPIELYAANTSELSETCKEVMQPEFESVGISLEKFYIENVSMPEDLKKEIFEYSRLDKLDLDKLTKFKTAKAIEAAASNEGGTAGAGMGMGMGFVLAQQMGGLMSPQMGGQTAQQATPMAPPPVPQVLLYFYATNGQQRGPVGFEQLGALFASRTINKETLIWKRGMAGWLAVKEVDELRSFLGGNTPPPLPQ
;
A
#
# COMPACT_ATOMS: atom_id res chain seq x y z
N MET A 1 -55.60 -13.53 -46.93
CA MET A 1 -54.86 -13.55 -45.65
C MET A 1 -55.80 -14.05 -44.58
N GLY A 2 -55.55 -15.26 -44.08
CA GLY A 2 -56.50 -16.01 -43.27
C GLY A 2 -56.60 -15.48 -41.84
N LEU A 3 -57.71 -15.77 -41.17
CA LEU A 3 -57.90 -15.51 -39.74
C LEU A 3 -56.75 -16.10 -38.90
N PHE A 4 -56.17 -17.22 -39.35
CA PHE A 4 -54.97 -17.84 -38.77
C PHE A 4 -53.68 -17.02 -38.91
N ASP A 5 -53.50 -16.28 -40.02
CA ASP A 5 -52.36 -15.38 -40.18
C ASP A 5 -52.49 -14.20 -39.22
N LYS A 6 -53.69 -13.63 -39.08
CA LYS A 6 -53.97 -12.56 -38.10
C LYS A 6 -53.83 -13.00 -36.64
N ILE A 7 -54.18 -14.25 -36.32
CA ILE A 7 -54.03 -14.83 -34.98
C ILE A 7 -52.55 -15.11 -34.70
N LYS A 8 -51.80 -15.64 -35.67
CA LYS A 8 -50.35 -15.88 -35.54
C LYS A 8 -49.55 -14.58 -35.46
N GLU A 9 -49.94 -13.57 -36.24
CA GLU A 9 -49.37 -12.22 -36.20
C GLU A 9 -49.67 -11.55 -34.85
N LYS A 10 -50.93 -11.60 -34.36
CA LYS A 10 -51.28 -11.15 -33.00
C LYS A 10 -50.53 -11.89 -31.89
N LEU A 11 -50.48 -13.22 -31.93
CA LEU A 11 -49.79 -14.04 -30.91
C LEU A 11 -48.27 -13.82 -30.93
N SER A 12 -47.67 -13.53 -32.10
CA SER A 12 -46.26 -13.18 -32.20
C SER A 12 -45.92 -11.79 -31.64
N HIS A 13 -46.89 -10.87 -31.66
CA HIS A 13 -46.78 -9.54 -31.05
C HIS A 13 -47.16 -9.52 -29.56
N GLU A 14 -47.79 -10.58 -29.03
CA GLU A 14 -48.29 -10.67 -27.64
C GLU A 14 -47.35 -11.40 -26.66
N PHE A 15 -46.12 -11.74 -27.06
CA PHE A 15 -45.12 -12.12 -26.05
C PHE A 15 -44.73 -10.88 -25.25
N ILE A 16 -45.28 -10.79 -24.03
CA ILE A 16 -44.86 -9.86 -22.98
C ILE A 16 -43.36 -10.07 -22.80
N ASP A 17 -42.57 -9.03 -23.07
CA ASP A 17 -41.14 -9.11 -22.82
C ASP A 17 -40.90 -9.07 -21.31
N ILE A 18 -40.16 -10.04 -20.81
CA ILE A 18 -39.68 -10.06 -19.44
C ILE A 18 -38.28 -9.47 -19.47
N VAL A 19 -38.10 -8.33 -18.83
CA VAL A 19 -36.82 -7.66 -18.63
C VAL A 19 -36.38 -8.01 -17.21
N GLU A 20 -35.39 -8.89 -17.12
CA GLU A 20 -34.79 -9.31 -15.86
C GLU A 20 -33.30 -9.61 -16.08
N TRP A 21 -32.54 -9.54 -15.00
CA TRP A 21 -31.16 -9.98 -14.98
C TRP A 21 -30.91 -10.78 -13.70
N LEU A 22 -30.10 -11.82 -13.83
CA LEU A 22 -29.61 -12.64 -12.74
C LEU A 22 -28.09 -12.51 -12.75
N ASP A 23 -27.56 -11.91 -11.71
CA ASP A 23 -26.12 -11.89 -11.52
C ASP A 23 -25.64 -13.19 -10.89
N TYR A 24 -24.56 -13.72 -11.42
CA TYR A 24 -23.87 -14.90 -10.90
C TYR A 24 -22.41 -14.60 -10.56
N THR A 25 -22.01 -13.32 -10.63
CA THR A 25 -20.67 -12.86 -10.29
C THR A 25 -20.68 -12.03 -9.02
N ASP A 26 -19.50 -11.88 -8.40
CA ASP A 26 -19.33 -11.10 -7.17
C ASP A 26 -18.74 -9.71 -7.44
N ASP A 27 -18.44 -9.40 -8.71
CA ASP A 27 -17.67 -8.22 -9.15
C ASP A 27 -18.46 -7.26 -10.05
N THR A 28 -19.59 -7.71 -10.63
CA THR A 28 -20.41 -6.86 -11.49
C THR A 28 -21.20 -5.89 -10.64
N ILE A 29 -21.06 -4.59 -10.89
CA ILE A 29 -21.85 -3.55 -10.23
C ILE A 29 -23.08 -3.24 -11.06
N CYS A 30 -22.91 -3.12 -12.39
CA CYS A 30 -23.98 -2.73 -13.28
C CYS A 30 -23.96 -3.50 -14.59
N HIS A 31 -25.14 -3.97 -15.01
CA HIS A 31 -25.34 -4.66 -16.28
C HIS A 31 -26.48 -4.00 -17.07
N ARG A 32 -26.20 -3.64 -18.32
CA ARG A 32 -27.23 -3.14 -19.25
C ARG A 32 -27.91 -4.33 -19.92
N PHE A 33 -29.23 -4.41 -19.76
CA PHE A 33 -30.04 -5.41 -20.45
C PHE A 33 -29.95 -5.22 -21.97
N GLU A 34 -29.39 -6.21 -22.66
CA GLU A 34 -29.21 -6.17 -24.11
C GLU A 34 -30.47 -6.60 -24.85
N ARG A 35 -30.83 -5.82 -25.88
CA ARG A 35 -31.89 -6.20 -26.80
C ARG A 35 -31.59 -5.71 -28.20
N TYR A 36 -32.11 -6.43 -29.20
CA TYR A 36 -32.07 -5.99 -30.59
C TYR A 36 -32.64 -4.56 -30.71
N GLN A 37 -31.78 -3.62 -31.14
CA GLN A 37 -32.07 -2.19 -31.30
C GLN A 37 -32.45 -1.39 -30.04
N ASN A 38 -32.26 -1.94 -28.82
CA ASN A 38 -32.65 -1.30 -27.55
C ASN A 38 -34.14 -0.86 -27.51
N GLU A 39 -35.00 -1.61 -28.19
CA GLU A 39 -36.44 -1.33 -28.22
C GLU A 39 -37.17 -2.13 -27.15
N ILE A 40 -37.71 -1.48 -26.13
CA ILE A 40 -38.55 -2.12 -25.12
C ILE A 40 -40.01 -1.99 -25.56
N LYS A 41 -40.74 -3.13 -25.64
CA LYS A 41 -42.16 -3.11 -26.02
C LYS A 41 -42.98 -2.47 -24.90
N ASN A 42 -44.00 -1.69 -25.29
CA ASN A 42 -44.98 -1.17 -24.33
C ASN A 42 -45.72 -2.34 -23.67
N GLY A 43 -45.76 -2.36 -22.33
CA GLY A 43 -46.31 -3.46 -21.54
C GLY A 43 -45.32 -4.56 -21.17
N ALA A 44 -44.02 -4.38 -21.44
CA ALA A 44 -42.96 -5.26 -20.92
C ALA A 44 -43.03 -5.34 -19.38
N LYS A 45 -42.70 -6.51 -18.83
CA LYS A 45 -42.58 -6.72 -17.38
C LYS A 45 -41.13 -6.57 -16.97
N LEU A 46 -40.85 -5.60 -16.12
CA LEU A 46 -39.57 -5.44 -15.45
C LEU A 46 -39.61 -6.18 -14.11
N ILE A 47 -38.68 -7.11 -13.91
CA ILE A 47 -38.52 -7.82 -12.64
C ILE A 47 -37.20 -7.38 -12.04
N VAL A 48 -37.28 -6.65 -10.93
CA VAL A 48 -36.12 -6.21 -10.14
C VAL A 48 -36.04 -7.10 -8.90
N ARG A 49 -34.87 -7.69 -8.66
CA ARG A 49 -34.66 -8.63 -7.56
C ARG A 49 -34.17 -7.89 -6.33
N GLU A 50 -34.31 -8.55 -5.17
CA GLU A 50 -33.69 -8.08 -3.93
C GLU A 50 -32.18 -7.94 -4.10
N GLY A 51 -31.60 -6.89 -3.51
CA GLY A 51 -30.19 -6.56 -3.69
C GLY A 51 -29.86 -5.94 -5.06
N GLN A 52 -30.87 -5.56 -5.84
CA GLN A 52 -30.72 -4.88 -7.12
C GLN A 52 -31.67 -3.68 -7.22
N THR A 53 -31.32 -2.75 -8.10
CA THR A 53 -32.15 -1.63 -8.54
C THR A 53 -32.07 -1.55 -10.06
N ALA A 54 -33.18 -1.26 -10.72
CA ALA A 54 -33.19 -1.07 -12.17
C ALA A 54 -33.30 0.42 -12.51
N VAL A 55 -32.33 0.93 -13.25
CA VAL A 55 -32.29 2.30 -13.76
C VAL A 55 -32.76 2.31 -15.20
N PHE A 56 -33.79 3.10 -15.47
CA PHE A 56 -34.42 3.19 -16.77
C PHE A 56 -34.03 4.51 -17.46
N ILE A 57 -33.34 4.37 -18.59
CA ILE A 57 -32.93 5.48 -19.44
C ILE A 57 -33.82 5.50 -20.68
N ASN A 58 -34.46 6.63 -20.95
CA ASN A 58 -35.29 6.81 -22.14
C ASN A 58 -34.73 7.92 -23.02
N GLU A 59 -34.49 7.63 -24.31
CA GLU A 59 -33.94 8.59 -25.28
C GLU A 59 -32.68 9.32 -24.76
N GLY A 60 -31.82 8.60 -24.02
CA GLY A 60 -30.57 9.13 -23.46
C GLY A 60 -30.72 9.97 -22.19
N LYS A 61 -31.89 9.96 -21.52
CA LYS A 61 -32.11 10.64 -20.25
C LYS A 61 -32.57 9.68 -19.17
N LEU A 62 -32.09 9.88 -17.95
CA LEU A 62 -32.59 9.21 -16.75
C LEU A 62 -34.09 9.49 -16.62
N ALA A 63 -34.89 8.43 -16.66
CA ALA A 63 -36.33 8.52 -16.65
C ALA A 63 -36.95 7.98 -15.35
N ASP A 64 -36.43 6.87 -14.81
CA ASP A 64 -36.88 6.35 -13.52
C ASP A 64 -35.88 5.37 -12.89
N VAL A 65 -36.07 5.10 -11.59
CA VAL A 65 -35.28 4.14 -10.80
C VAL A 65 -36.24 3.23 -10.03
N PHE A 66 -36.19 1.93 -10.31
CA PHE A 66 -37.09 0.93 -9.76
C PHE A 66 -36.41 0.09 -8.67
N SER A 67 -36.97 0.10 -7.47
CA SER A 67 -36.58 -0.77 -6.35
C SER A 67 -37.01 -2.23 -6.59
N PRO A 68 -36.59 -3.20 -5.74
CA PRO A 68 -37.02 -4.60 -5.86
C PRO A 68 -38.54 -4.75 -6.02
N GLY A 69 -38.99 -5.56 -6.98
CA GLY A 69 -40.40 -5.70 -7.32
C GLY A 69 -40.66 -6.05 -8.78
N THR A 70 -41.93 -6.24 -9.12
CA THR A 70 -42.38 -6.46 -10.51
C THR A 70 -43.16 -5.25 -11.00
N TYR A 71 -42.72 -4.68 -12.11
CA TYR A 71 -43.31 -3.49 -12.71
C TYR A 71 -43.77 -3.79 -14.13
N THR A 72 -44.84 -3.12 -14.56
CA THR A 72 -45.23 -3.12 -15.98
C THR A 72 -44.78 -1.80 -16.59
N LEU A 73 -43.84 -1.88 -17.52
CA LEU A 73 -43.30 -0.71 -18.22
C LEU A 73 -44.34 -0.20 -19.21
N LYS A 74 -45.08 0.84 -18.79
CA LYS A 74 -46.03 1.59 -19.62
C LYS A 74 -45.62 3.05 -19.66
N THR A 75 -45.72 3.67 -20.83
CA THR A 75 -45.41 5.09 -21.06
C THR A 75 -46.16 6.03 -20.11
N GLU A 76 -47.35 5.63 -19.64
CA GLU A 76 -48.22 6.42 -18.76
C GLU A 76 -47.81 6.39 -17.28
N ASN A 77 -47.00 5.42 -16.85
CA ASN A 77 -46.65 5.19 -15.44
C ASN A 77 -45.28 5.75 -15.03
N LEU A 78 -44.61 6.48 -15.93
CA LEU A 78 -43.28 7.04 -15.73
C LEU A 78 -43.37 8.56 -15.56
N PRO A 79 -43.15 9.12 -14.35
CA PRO A 79 -43.45 10.52 -14.04
C PRO A 79 -42.63 11.56 -14.82
N ILE A 80 -41.44 11.21 -15.32
CA ILE A 80 -40.62 12.12 -16.14
C ILE A 80 -41.03 12.07 -17.63
N LEU A 81 -41.58 10.95 -18.10
CA LEU A 81 -42.07 10.84 -19.50
C LEU A 81 -43.32 11.69 -19.74
N SER A 82 -44.19 11.84 -18.74
CA SER A 82 -45.38 12.69 -18.82
C SER A 82 -45.04 14.19 -18.92
N THR A 83 -43.89 14.60 -18.35
CA THR A 83 -43.42 15.99 -18.36
C THR A 83 -42.65 16.35 -19.63
N LEU A 84 -41.95 15.37 -20.25
CA LEU A 84 -41.15 15.59 -21.47
C LEU A 84 -41.94 15.55 -22.78
N LYS A 85 -43.16 15.00 -22.82
CA LYS A 85 -43.95 14.89 -24.07
C LYS A 85 -45.43 15.18 -23.85
N GLY A 86 -45.81 16.44 -24.06
CA GLY A 86 -47.18 16.82 -24.39
C GLY A 86 -47.60 16.36 -25.80
N TRP A 87 -47.66 15.05 -26.06
CA TRP A 87 -48.08 14.52 -27.37
C TRP A 87 -49.42 13.80 -27.28
N LYS A 88 -50.42 14.37 -27.98
CA LYS A 88 -51.84 13.98 -28.05
C LYS A 88 -52.16 12.61 -28.67
N HIS A 89 -51.20 11.69 -28.84
CA HIS A 89 -51.48 10.37 -29.42
C HIS A 89 -50.73 9.28 -28.64
N GLY A 90 -51.49 8.40 -28.00
CA GLY A 90 -50.98 7.26 -27.23
C GLY A 90 -50.03 6.39 -28.07
N PHE A 91 -48.84 6.13 -27.52
CA PHE A 91 -47.78 5.40 -28.19
C PHE A 91 -48.00 3.88 -28.09
N ASN A 92 -48.53 3.28 -29.16
CA ASN A 92 -48.47 1.83 -29.40
C ASN A 92 -47.17 1.39 -30.10
N SER A 93 -46.13 2.23 -30.13
CA SER A 93 -44.88 1.99 -30.86
C SER A 93 -43.70 1.78 -29.88
N PRO A 94 -42.76 0.86 -30.17
CA PRO A 94 -41.57 0.65 -29.36
C PRO A 94 -40.79 1.96 -29.18
N PHE A 95 -40.22 2.17 -28.00
CA PHE A 95 -39.35 3.31 -27.71
C PHE A 95 -37.92 2.83 -27.45
N LYS A 96 -36.94 3.64 -27.85
CA LYS A 96 -35.53 3.40 -27.56
C LYS A 96 -35.27 3.67 -26.08
N ALA A 97 -35.10 2.60 -25.31
CA ALA A 97 -34.81 2.68 -23.90
C ALA A 97 -33.79 1.63 -23.48
N GLU A 98 -33.08 1.96 -22.42
CA GLU A 98 -32.06 1.12 -21.83
C GLU A 98 -32.47 0.86 -20.37
N VAL A 99 -32.30 -0.39 -19.95
CA VAL A 99 -32.49 -0.80 -18.55
C VAL A 99 -31.13 -1.24 -18.05
N TYR A 100 -30.63 -0.57 -17.03
CA TYR A 100 -29.43 -0.94 -16.31
C TYR A 100 -29.86 -1.58 -15.00
N PHE A 101 -29.42 -2.80 -14.74
CA PHE A 101 -29.54 -3.42 -13.43
C PHE A 101 -28.29 -3.12 -12.64
N VAL A 102 -28.46 -2.51 -11.47
CA VAL A 102 -27.39 -2.11 -10.57
C VAL A 102 -27.50 -2.93 -9.30
N ASN A 103 -26.43 -3.63 -8.95
CA ASN A 103 -26.32 -4.34 -7.70
C ASN A 103 -26.15 -3.37 -6.54
N THR A 104 -27.01 -3.51 -5.53
CA THR A 104 -27.02 -2.66 -4.32
C THR A 104 -26.62 -3.44 -3.06
N HIS A 105 -26.14 -4.67 -3.22
CA HIS A 105 -25.53 -5.42 -2.14
C HIS A 105 -24.18 -4.81 -1.75
N LEU A 106 -23.60 -5.29 -0.65
CA LEU A 106 -22.34 -4.78 -0.13
C LEU A 106 -21.17 -5.40 -0.87
N PHE A 107 -20.34 -4.57 -1.51
CA PHE A 107 -19.03 -4.96 -2.03
C PHE A 107 -18.03 -4.90 -0.88
N THR A 108 -17.49 -6.06 -0.50
CA THR A 108 -16.59 -6.21 0.66
C THR A 108 -15.15 -6.47 0.22
N ASP A 109 -14.23 -6.38 1.18
CA ASP A 109 -12.82 -6.77 1.01
C ASP A 109 -12.08 -5.96 -0.06
N GLU A 110 -12.59 -4.78 -0.38
CA GLU A 110 -11.95 -3.85 -1.31
C GLU A 110 -10.71 -3.25 -0.65
N LYS A 111 -9.58 -3.30 -1.35
CA LYS A 111 -8.30 -2.93 -0.77
C LYS A 111 -7.95 -1.49 -1.11
N TRP A 112 -7.40 -0.77 -0.14
CA TRP A 112 -6.81 0.54 -0.37
C TRP A 112 -5.41 0.61 0.25
N GLY A 113 -4.60 1.53 -0.24
CA GLY A 113 -3.30 1.81 0.33
C GLY A 113 -2.60 2.96 -0.35
N THR A 114 -1.72 3.61 0.41
CA THR A 114 -0.92 4.74 -0.06
C THR A 114 0.07 4.28 -1.13
N LYS A 115 -0.05 4.77 -2.37
CA LYS A 115 0.87 4.42 -3.46
C LYS A 115 2.31 4.89 -3.18
N ASN A 116 2.45 6.08 -2.61
CA ASN A 116 3.72 6.66 -2.17
C ASN A 116 3.68 6.90 -0.66
N PRO A 117 4.84 6.95 0.03
CA PRO A 117 4.89 7.40 1.42
C PRO A 117 4.29 8.80 1.57
N ILE A 118 3.60 9.01 2.68
CA ILE A 118 3.13 10.32 3.12
C ILE A 118 4.13 10.86 4.13
N THR A 119 4.61 12.08 3.90
CA THR A 119 5.49 12.76 4.86
C THR A 119 4.65 13.47 5.90
N LEU A 120 4.85 13.14 7.17
CA LEU A 120 4.29 13.82 8.34
C LEU A 120 5.41 14.51 9.12
N ASN A 121 5.03 15.44 9.99
CA ASN A 121 5.95 16.11 10.90
C ASN A 121 5.64 15.68 12.34
N ASP A 122 6.54 14.92 12.97
CA ASP A 122 6.47 14.58 14.39
C ASP A 122 7.40 15.53 15.17
N GLU A 123 6.92 16.15 16.24
CA GLU A 123 7.71 17.12 17.01
C GLU A 123 9.03 16.56 17.56
N ARG A 124 9.12 15.24 17.79
CA ARG A 124 10.31 14.60 18.37
C ARG A 124 11.30 14.12 17.31
N TYR A 125 10.79 13.68 16.17
CA TYR A 125 11.59 13.02 15.13
C TYR A 125 11.75 13.87 13.86
N GLY A 126 11.02 14.99 13.75
CA GLY A 126 10.96 15.80 12.55
C GLY A 126 10.12 15.13 11.45
N LEU A 127 10.60 15.20 10.21
CA LEU A 127 9.90 14.63 9.07
C LEU A 127 9.97 13.10 9.09
N VAL A 128 8.79 12.47 9.14
CA VAL A 128 8.62 11.01 9.17
C VAL A 128 7.77 10.60 7.97
N GLU A 129 8.24 9.61 7.21
CA GLU A 129 7.45 9.02 6.14
C GLU A 129 6.63 7.84 6.66
N ILE A 130 5.35 7.81 6.32
CA ILE A 130 4.44 6.73 6.66
C ILE A 130 3.80 6.14 5.41
N ARG A 131 3.42 4.87 5.51
CA ARG A 131 2.55 4.19 4.56
C ARG A 131 1.38 3.59 5.32
N SER A 132 0.21 3.60 4.70
CA SER A 132 -0.97 2.96 5.28
C SER A 132 -1.71 2.15 4.25
N PHE A 133 -2.35 1.08 4.72
CA PHE A 133 -3.21 0.23 3.92
C PHE A 133 -4.34 -0.34 4.78
N GLY A 134 -5.35 -0.84 4.10
CA GLY A 134 -6.40 -1.62 4.72
C GLY A 134 -7.48 -1.97 3.72
N THR A 135 -8.70 -2.08 4.24
CA THR A 135 -9.87 -2.51 3.48
C THR A 135 -11.04 -1.56 3.65
N TYR A 136 -11.94 -1.57 2.69
CA TYR A 136 -13.18 -0.81 2.73
C TYR A 136 -14.32 -1.64 2.14
N ALA A 137 -15.54 -1.26 2.46
CA ALA A 137 -16.73 -1.85 1.89
C ALA A 137 -17.70 -0.74 1.50
N PHE A 138 -18.28 -0.87 0.31
CA PHE A 138 -19.21 0.12 -0.23
C PHE A 138 -20.43 -0.57 -0.84
N ARG A 139 -21.48 0.20 -1.06
CA ARG A 139 -22.62 -0.22 -1.87
C ARG A 139 -23.14 0.96 -2.67
N ILE A 140 -23.89 0.67 -3.72
CA ILE A 140 -24.57 1.71 -4.48
C ILE A 140 -25.82 2.15 -3.69
N SER A 141 -25.88 3.42 -3.32
CA SER A 141 -27.00 4.02 -2.58
C SER A 141 -27.95 4.80 -3.48
N ASP A 142 -27.44 5.39 -4.57
CA ASP A 142 -28.22 6.07 -5.60
C ASP A 142 -27.79 5.56 -6.98
N ALA A 143 -28.50 4.55 -7.48
CA ALA A 143 -28.22 3.93 -8.76
C ALA A 143 -28.41 4.90 -9.94
N GLY A 144 -29.37 5.83 -9.86
CA GLY A 144 -29.62 6.78 -10.94
C GLY A 144 -28.43 7.73 -11.12
N LYS A 145 -27.95 8.30 -10.02
CA LYS A 145 -26.75 9.14 -10.03
C LYS A 145 -25.50 8.36 -10.45
N PHE A 146 -25.31 7.17 -9.89
CA PHE A 146 -24.19 6.30 -10.24
C PHE A 146 -24.11 6.00 -11.75
N ILE A 147 -25.26 5.72 -12.39
CA ILE A 147 -25.31 5.49 -13.84
C ILE A 147 -24.91 6.75 -14.61
N VAL A 148 -25.43 7.92 -14.23
CA VAL A 148 -25.19 9.18 -14.96
C VAL A 148 -23.74 9.64 -14.82
N ASP A 149 -23.18 9.58 -13.61
CA ASP A 149 -21.89 10.19 -13.30
C ASP A 149 -20.70 9.25 -13.48
N ILE A 150 -20.90 7.93 -13.31
CA ILE A 150 -19.82 6.93 -13.32
C ILE A 150 -19.92 5.95 -14.51
N VAL A 151 -21.04 5.26 -14.66
CA VAL A 151 -21.16 4.15 -15.64
C VAL A 151 -21.31 4.65 -17.08
N GLY A 152 -22.09 5.71 -17.28
CA GLY A 152 -22.41 6.23 -18.60
C GLY A 152 -23.13 5.20 -19.48
N THR A 153 -22.47 4.77 -20.56
CA THR A 153 -23.05 3.84 -21.55
C THR A 153 -22.46 2.44 -21.49
N ASP A 154 -21.64 2.13 -20.48
CA ASP A 154 -21.04 0.81 -20.34
C ASP A 154 -22.10 -0.26 -20.13
N SER A 155 -22.03 -1.34 -20.90
CA SER A 155 -22.96 -2.47 -20.79
C SER A 155 -22.66 -3.39 -19.61
N ASN A 156 -21.43 -3.43 -19.11
CA ASN A 156 -21.05 -4.33 -18.03
C ASN A 156 -19.93 -3.73 -17.19
N PHE A 157 -20.32 -2.99 -16.17
CA PHE A 157 -19.43 -2.24 -15.29
C PHE A 157 -19.12 -3.01 -14.02
N THR A 158 -17.83 -3.15 -13.72
CA THR A 158 -17.31 -3.95 -12.59
C THR A 158 -16.67 -3.10 -11.51
N ASN A 159 -16.50 -3.68 -10.32
CA ASN A 159 -15.76 -3.04 -9.23
C ASN A 159 -14.30 -2.73 -9.59
N PHE A 160 -13.67 -3.47 -10.50
CA PHE A 160 -12.29 -3.21 -10.95
C PHE A 160 -12.11 -1.84 -11.61
N GLU A 161 -13.13 -1.39 -12.35
CA GLU A 161 -13.08 -0.14 -13.11
C GLU A 161 -13.13 1.09 -12.22
N ILE A 162 -13.96 1.04 -11.17
CA ILE A 162 -14.10 2.16 -10.23
C ILE A 162 -13.04 2.16 -9.13
N ASN A 163 -12.48 0.99 -8.83
CA ASN A 163 -11.58 0.80 -7.69
C ASN A 163 -10.37 1.75 -7.70
N GLU A 164 -9.74 1.98 -8.85
CA GLU A 164 -8.59 2.89 -8.91
C GLU A 164 -8.97 4.34 -8.60
N HIS A 165 -10.16 4.77 -9.03
CA HIS A 165 -10.67 6.09 -8.69
C HIS A 165 -10.94 6.21 -7.19
N LEU A 166 -11.66 5.25 -6.60
CA LEU A 166 -11.96 5.23 -5.17
C LEU A 166 -10.70 5.16 -4.31
N LYS A 167 -9.71 4.32 -4.65
CA LYS A 167 -8.42 4.25 -3.95
C LYS A 167 -7.67 5.58 -3.98
N SER A 168 -7.71 6.30 -5.11
CA SER A 168 -7.08 7.62 -5.23
C SER A 168 -7.76 8.63 -4.31
N LEU A 169 -9.09 8.63 -4.27
CA LEU A 169 -9.88 9.49 -3.40
C LEU A 169 -9.60 9.19 -1.92
N ILE A 170 -9.66 7.91 -1.54
CA ILE A 170 -9.35 7.43 -0.19
C ILE A 170 -7.95 7.88 0.21
N THR A 171 -6.94 7.63 -0.63
CA THR A 171 -5.55 7.99 -0.30
C THR A 171 -5.40 9.50 -0.07
N THR A 172 -6.07 10.31 -0.88
CA THR A 172 -6.05 11.77 -0.77
C THR A 172 -6.68 12.21 0.56
N ARG A 173 -7.91 11.77 0.84
CA ARG A 173 -8.64 12.15 2.06
C ARG A 173 -8.00 11.61 3.33
N PHE A 174 -7.45 10.41 3.29
CA PHE A 174 -6.65 9.86 4.39
C PHE A 174 -5.43 10.73 4.67
N THR A 175 -4.69 11.13 3.63
CA THR A 175 -3.50 11.99 3.76
C THR A 175 -3.84 13.32 4.41
N ASP A 176 -4.91 13.98 3.94
CA ASP A 176 -5.38 15.24 4.49
C ASP A 176 -5.77 15.08 5.97
N THR A 177 -6.60 14.07 6.28
CA THR A 177 -7.09 13.81 7.65
C THR A 177 -5.95 13.53 8.63
N VAL A 178 -4.98 12.72 8.22
CA VAL A 178 -3.81 12.38 9.04
C VAL A 178 -2.91 13.59 9.24
N GLY A 179 -2.69 14.39 8.19
CA GLY A 179 -1.90 15.62 8.26
C GLY A 179 -2.51 16.67 9.19
N GLU A 180 -3.84 16.84 9.14
CA GLU A 180 -4.59 17.76 10.02
C GLU A 180 -4.62 17.31 11.47
N ALA A 181 -4.71 16.00 11.73
CA ALA A 181 -4.74 15.45 13.08
C ALA A 181 -3.45 15.72 13.86
N ASN A 182 -2.31 15.86 13.16
CA ASN A 182 -0.99 16.19 13.73
C ASN A 182 -0.67 15.39 15.01
N LEU A 183 -0.92 14.08 14.97
CA LEU A 183 -0.71 13.19 16.11
C LEU A 183 0.74 12.68 16.14
N PRO A 184 1.29 12.40 17.33
CA PRO A 184 2.50 11.60 17.45
C PRO A 184 2.38 10.27 16.70
N ILE A 185 3.46 9.85 16.05
CA ILE A 185 3.42 8.72 15.10
C ILE A 185 2.87 7.41 15.72
N GLU A 186 3.20 7.11 16.97
CA GLU A 186 2.71 5.92 17.68
C GLU A 186 1.21 5.93 17.93
N LEU A 187 0.57 7.11 17.98
CA LEU A 187 -0.87 7.21 18.20
C LEU A 187 -1.65 6.82 16.94
N TYR A 188 -1.07 6.95 15.74
CA TYR A 188 -1.74 6.45 14.54
C TYR A 188 -1.85 4.92 14.54
N ALA A 189 -0.81 4.24 15.02
CA ALA A 189 -0.84 2.79 15.16
C ALA A 189 -1.70 2.32 16.35
N ALA A 190 -1.83 3.13 17.40
CA ALA A 190 -2.62 2.80 18.59
C ALA A 190 -4.13 3.05 18.44
N ASN A 191 -4.54 3.99 17.57
CA ASN A 191 -5.92 4.45 17.44
C ASN A 191 -6.47 4.22 16.02
N THR A 192 -6.13 3.07 15.40
CA THR A 192 -6.57 2.78 14.03
C THR A 192 -8.08 2.70 13.89
N SER A 193 -8.80 2.29 14.94
CA SER A 193 -10.27 2.23 14.96
C SER A 193 -10.89 3.62 14.86
N GLU A 194 -10.47 4.55 15.72
CA GLU A 194 -10.96 5.92 15.77
C GLU A 194 -10.58 6.68 14.49
N LEU A 195 -9.37 6.45 13.97
CA LEU A 195 -8.95 7.01 12.69
C LEU A 195 -9.77 6.45 11.53
N SER A 196 -10.12 5.17 11.56
CA SER A 196 -10.95 4.56 10.53
C SER A 196 -12.35 5.18 10.51
N GLU A 197 -12.95 5.38 11.68
CA GLU A 197 -14.26 6.03 11.81
C GLU A 197 -14.21 7.50 11.35
N THR A 198 -13.20 8.25 11.80
CA THR A 198 -13.01 9.66 11.39
C THR A 198 -12.82 9.78 9.88
N CYS A 199 -11.93 8.97 9.29
CA CYS A 199 -11.70 8.99 7.85
C CYS A 199 -12.97 8.61 7.09
N LYS A 200 -13.74 7.62 7.55
CA LYS A 200 -15.01 7.24 6.95
C LYS A 200 -15.98 8.43 6.92
N GLU A 201 -16.17 9.11 8.05
CA GLU A 201 -17.07 10.27 8.16
C GLU A 201 -16.66 11.40 7.21
N VAL A 202 -15.37 11.69 7.11
CA VAL A 202 -14.83 12.73 6.21
C VAL A 202 -15.00 12.35 4.73
N MET A 203 -14.85 11.08 4.39
CA MET A 203 -14.95 10.60 3.00
C MET A 203 -16.39 10.38 2.53
N GLN A 204 -17.33 10.10 3.45
CA GLN A 204 -18.71 9.74 3.11
C GLN A 204 -19.36 10.71 2.09
N PRO A 205 -19.29 12.05 2.23
CA PRO A 205 -19.94 12.96 1.30
C PRO A 205 -19.42 12.88 -0.13
N GLU A 206 -18.14 12.57 -0.31
CA GLU A 206 -17.52 12.42 -1.63
C GLU A 206 -18.01 11.14 -2.33
N PHE A 207 -18.14 10.04 -1.59
CA PHE A 207 -18.75 8.81 -2.12
C PHE A 207 -20.22 9.05 -2.49
N GLU A 208 -20.97 9.74 -1.62
CA GLU A 208 -22.39 10.05 -1.87
C GLU A 208 -22.61 11.00 -3.06
N SER A 209 -21.63 11.85 -3.37
CA SER A 209 -21.67 12.73 -4.53
C SER A 209 -21.72 12.00 -5.86
N VAL A 210 -21.34 10.71 -5.89
CA VAL A 210 -21.38 9.84 -7.09
C VAL A 210 -22.31 8.63 -6.92
N GLY A 211 -23.17 8.67 -5.90
CA GLY A 211 -24.21 7.66 -5.66
C GLY A 211 -23.73 6.39 -4.94
N ILE A 212 -22.58 6.48 -4.27
CA ILE A 212 -21.98 5.37 -3.51
C ILE A 212 -22.09 5.68 -2.02
N SER A 213 -22.36 4.67 -1.20
CA SER A 213 -22.24 4.76 0.27
C SER A 213 -21.01 3.99 0.71
N LEU A 214 -20.13 4.64 1.48
CA LEU A 214 -19.00 4.00 2.14
C LEU A 214 -19.50 3.40 3.47
N GLU A 215 -19.72 2.09 3.50
CA GLU A 215 -20.33 1.43 4.66
C GLU A 215 -19.29 1.10 5.74
N LYS A 216 -18.10 0.68 5.33
CA LYS A 216 -16.99 0.35 6.21
C LYS A 216 -15.68 0.86 5.64
N PHE A 217 -14.81 1.31 6.52
CA PHE A 217 -13.44 1.67 6.22
C PHE A 217 -12.57 1.18 7.36
N TYR A 218 -11.47 0.52 7.04
CA TYR A 218 -10.54 -0.05 8.00
C TYR A 218 -9.12 0.31 7.62
N ILE A 219 -8.39 0.84 8.60
CA ILE A 219 -6.94 0.97 8.58
C ILE A 219 -6.37 -0.28 9.27
N GLU A 220 -5.72 -1.15 8.49
CA GLU A 220 -5.11 -2.36 9.03
C GLU A 220 -3.71 -2.07 9.57
N ASN A 221 -2.98 -1.16 8.92
CA ASN A 221 -1.64 -0.81 9.35
C ASN A 221 -1.27 0.63 8.97
N VAL A 222 -0.51 1.26 9.86
CA VAL A 222 0.27 2.47 9.59
C VAL A 222 1.73 2.11 9.88
N SER A 223 2.54 1.99 8.84
CA SER A 223 3.95 1.60 8.93
C SER A 223 4.86 2.75 8.55
N MET A 224 6.03 2.77 9.16
CA MET A 224 7.16 3.61 8.74
C MET A 224 8.23 2.71 8.09
N PRO A 225 9.13 3.26 7.25
CA PRO A 225 10.29 2.52 6.76
C PRO A 225 11.09 1.89 7.91
N GLU A 226 11.52 0.64 7.74
CA GLU A 226 12.17 -0.12 8.81
C GLU A 226 13.48 0.52 9.31
N ASP A 227 14.19 1.26 8.46
CA ASP A 227 15.41 1.96 8.86
C ASP A 227 15.10 3.13 9.81
N LEU A 228 14.09 3.94 9.47
CA LEU A 228 13.61 5.02 10.32
C LEU A 228 13.04 4.49 11.64
N LYS A 229 12.32 3.37 11.59
CA LYS A 229 11.81 2.69 12.78
C LYS A 229 12.91 2.28 13.74
N LYS A 230 14.03 1.73 13.21
CA LYS A 230 15.18 1.34 14.03
C LYS A 230 15.85 2.55 14.66
N GLU A 231 16.07 3.62 13.90
CA GLU A 231 16.66 4.86 14.40
C GLU A 231 15.80 5.48 15.51
N ILE A 232 14.49 5.60 15.28
CA ILE A 232 13.53 6.09 16.30
C ILE A 232 13.52 5.18 17.53
N PHE A 233 13.55 3.85 17.34
CA PHE A 233 13.58 2.90 18.45
C PHE A 233 14.88 2.97 19.26
N GLU A 234 16.02 3.14 18.62
CA GLU A 234 17.31 3.34 19.30
C GLU A 234 17.35 4.68 20.03
N TYR A 235 16.90 5.76 19.39
CA TYR A 235 16.88 7.10 19.96
C TYR A 235 15.91 7.20 21.16
N SER A 236 14.69 6.70 21.03
CA SER A 236 13.70 6.69 22.13
C SER A 236 14.18 5.90 23.35
N ARG A 237 15.04 4.91 23.14
CA ARG A 237 15.69 4.16 24.21
C ARG A 237 16.79 4.96 24.91
N LEU A 238 17.47 5.90 24.26
CA LEU A 238 18.50 6.72 24.91
C LEU A 238 17.91 7.60 26.00
N ASP A 239 16.70 8.14 25.79
CA ASP A 239 16.03 9.01 26.76
C ASP A 239 15.41 8.23 27.93
N LYS A 240 14.98 6.98 27.69
CA LYS A 240 14.31 6.14 28.71
C LYS A 240 15.19 5.07 29.36
N LEU A 241 16.32 4.69 28.77
CA LEU A 241 17.26 3.78 29.41
C LEU A 241 18.30 4.55 30.21
N ASP A 242 18.39 4.17 31.48
CA ASP A 242 19.57 4.37 32.28
C ASP A 242 20.77 3.68 31.62
N LEU A 243 21.65 4.48 31.02
CA LEU A 243 22.84 4.03 30.30
C LEU A 243 23.76 3.19 31.19
N ASP A 244 23.78 3.43 32.51
CA ASP A 244 24.54 2.62 33.45
C ASP A 244 23.93 1.23 33.61
N LYS A 245 22.60 1.12 33.69
CA LYS A 245 21.92 -0.19 33.73
C LYS A 245 22.07 -0.96 32.42
N LEU A 246 21.97 -0.28 31.27
CA LEU A 246 22.21 -0.91 29.97
C LEU A 246 23.64 -1.44 29.87
N THR A 247 24.62 -0.64 30.28
CA THR A 247 26.03 -1.04 30.27
C THR A 247 26.25 -2.24 31.17
N LYS A 248 25.73 -2.21 32.41
CA LYS A 248 25.78 -3.36 33.33
C LYS A 248 25.13 -4.61 32.73
N PHE A 249 23.98 -4.47 32.08
CA PHE A 249 23.28 -5.60 31.44
C PHE A 249 24.05 -6.16 30.24
N LYS A 250 24.59 -5.29 29.37
CA LYS A 250 25.43 -5.71 28.23
C LYS A 250 26.71 -6.40 28.72
N THR A 251 27.36 -5.87 29.74
CA THR A 251 28.52 -6.50 30.39
C THR A 251 28.16 -7.84 30.99
N ALA A 252 27.03 -7.95 31.69
CA ALA A 252 26.55 -9.22 32.25
C ALA A 252 26.30 -10.26 31.15
N LYS A 253 25.64 -9.88 30.04
CA LYS A 253 25.46 -10.75 28.87
C LYS A 253 26.78 -11.15 28.20
N ALA A 254 27.75 -10.25 28.12
CA ALA A 254 29.07 -10.56 27.58
C ALA A 254 29.82 -11.56 28.47
N ILE A 255 29.73 -11.43 29.80
CA ILE A 255 30.28 -12.39 30.77
C ILE A 255 29.57 -13.73 30.64
N GLU A 256 28.24 -13.75 30.55
CA GLU A 256 27.45 -14.98 30.36
C GLU A 256 27.80 -15.68 29.05
N ALA A 257 27.95 -14.94 27.94
CA ALA A 257 28.37 -15.48 26.66
C ALA A 257 29.83 -15.97 26.68
N ALA A 258 30.72 -15.31 27.40
CA ALA A 258 32.10 -15.75 27.59
C ALA A 258 32.19 -17.03 28.45
N ALA A 259 31.41 -17.11 29.53
CA ALA A 259 31.30 -18.30 30.38
C ALA A 259 30.65 -19.48 29.64
N SER A 260 29.69 -19.21 28.75
CA SER A 260 29.08 -20.25 27.89
C SER A 260 30.02 -20.76 26.79
N ASN A 261 31.17 -20.10 26.56
CA ASN A 261 32.20 -20.46 25.58
C ASN A 261 33.49 -20.99 26.24
N GLU A 262 33.39 -21.67 27.38
CA GLU A 262 34.51 -22.21 28.17
C GLU A 262 35.39 -23.28 27.46
N GLY A 263 35.08 -23.67 26.22
CA GLY A 263 35.84 -24.69 25.47
C GLY A 263 36.84 -24.16 24.43
N GLY A 264 36.87 -22.85 24.15
CA GLY A 264 37.70 -22.27 23.09
C GLY A 264 38.98 -21.64 23.63
N THR A 265 40.12 -21.89 22.97
CA THR A 265 41.46 -21.31 23.25
C THR A 265 41.52 -19.77 23.33
N ALA A 266 40.42 -19.07 23.02
CA ALA A 266 40.23 -17.63 23.22
C ALA A 266 39.93 -17.20 24.68
N GLY A 267 39.52 -18.13 25.57
CA GLY A 267 39.22 -17.83 26.98
C GLY A 267 40.44 -17.45 27.84
N ALA A 268 41.64 -17.92 27.45
CA ALA A 268 42.86 -17.67 28.20
C ALA A 268 43.38 -16.22 28.11
N GLY A 269 43.08 -15.51 27.00
CA GLY A 269 43.47 -14.12 26.81
C GLY A 269 42.54 -13.12 27.51
N MET A 270 41.25 -13.45 27.62
CA MET A 270 40.24 -12.57 28.23
C MET A 270 40.18 -12.71 29.77
N GLY A 271 40.44 -13.91 30.31
CA GLY A 271 40.50 -14.15 31.76
C GLY A 271 41.62 -13.38 32.47
N MET A 272 42.78 -13.21 31.82
CA MET A 272 43.87 -12.38 32.36
C MET A 272 43.58 -10.87 32.26
N GLY A 273 42.90 -10.42 31.20
CA GLY A 273 42.55 -9.00 31.03
C GLY A 273 41.54 -8.51 32.06
N MET A 274 40.53 -9.32 32.40
CA MET A 274 39.58 -9.00 33.47
C MET A 274 40.17 -9.18 34.88
N GLY A 275 41.10 -10.13 35.08
CA GLY A 275 41.82 -10.29 36.35
C GLY A 275 42.67 -9.06 36.72
N PHE A 276 43.23 -8.37 35.73
CA PHE A 276 43.99 -7.14 35.93
C PHE A 276 43.10 -5.93 36.31
N VAL A 277 41.92 -5.78 35.70
CA VAL A 277 40.99 -4.69 36.01
C VAL A 277 40.39 -4.85 37.41
N LEU A 278 40.08 -6.09 37.82
CA LEU A 278 39.59 -6.37 39.18
C LEU A 278 40.70 -6.21 40.23
N ALA A 279 41.94 -6.62 39.94
CA ALA A 279 43.09 -6.43 40.84
C ALA A 279 43.45 -4.94 41.02
N GLN A 280 43.32 -4.13 39.98
CA GLN A 280 43.55 -2.69 40.05
C GLN A 280 42.47 -1.96 40.85
N GLN A 281 41.21 -2.43 40.80
CA GLN A 281 40.13 -1.89 41.62
C GLN A 281 40.24 -2.31 43.10
N MET A 282 40.84 -3.47 43.40
CA MET A 282 41.02 -3.96 44.77
C MET A 282 42.33 -3.49 45.43
N GLY A 283 43.36 -3.15 44.65
CA GLY A 283 44.64 -2.63 45.14
C GLY A 283 44.63 -1.14 45.55
N GLY A 284 43.58 -0.38 45.21
CA GLY A 284 43.47 1.06 45.47
C GLY A 284 43.04 1.46 46.89
N LEU A 285 42.81 0.50 47.80
CA LEU A 285 42.25 0.75 49.14
C LEU A 285 43.28 0.66 50.30
N MET A 286 44.57 0.40 50.03
CA MET A 286 45.59 0.21 51.08
C MET A 286 46.94 0.92 50.82
N SER A 287 46.94 2.26 50.71
CA SER A 287 48.09 3.10 51.12
C SER A 287 47.80 4.60 50.96
N PRO A 288 47.97 5.42 52.03
CA PRO A 288 48.22 6.83 51.89
C PRO A 288 49.74 7.11 51.91
N GLN A 289 50.19 8.05 51.09
CA GLN A 289 51.19 9.10 51.41
C GLN A 289 52.29 9.34 50.34
N MET A 290 52.28 10.61 49.87
CA MET A 290 53.42 11.48 49.52
C MET A 290 54.38 11.13 48.38
N GLY A 291 54.28 11.96 47.33
CA GLY A 291 55.42 12.78 46.90
C GLY A 291 56.10 12.35 45.60
N GLY A 292 56.20 13.28 44.64
CA GLY A 292 57.23 13.22 43.59
C GLY A 292 56.76 13.58 42.19
N GLN A 293 57.22 14.74 41.72
CA GLN A 293 57.10 15.32 40.38
C GLN A 293 57.44 14.36 39.23
N THR A 294 56.73 14.47 38.10
CA THR A 294 57.31 14.71 36.76
C THR A 294 56.21 14.89 35.72
N ALA A 295 56.41 15.87 34.85
CA ALA A 295 55.58 16.22 33.73
C ALA A 295 55.99 15.42 32.50
N GLN A 296 55.05 14.82 31.76
CA GLN A 296 55.16 14.71 30.30
C GLN A 296 53.84 14.33 29.61
N GLN A 297 53.49 15.21 28.67
CA GLN A 297 52.85 14.97 27.37
C GLN A 297 51.86 13.80 27.23
N ALA A 298 50.61 14.20 27.07
CA ALA A 298 49.53 13.42 26.52
C ALA A 298 49.87 12.86 25.13
N THR A 299 49.78 11.54 25.00
CA THR A 299 49.54 10.82 23.75
C THR A 299 48.19 10.08 23.88
N PRO A 300 47.33 10.06 22.84
CA PRO A 300 45.93 9.65 22.97
C PRO A 300 45.77 8.12 22.84
N MET A 301 45.04 7.49 23.77
CA MET A 301 44.70 6.06 23.72
C MET A 301 43.34 5.85 23.04
N ALA A 302 43.29 4.85 22.17
CA ALA A 302 42.33 4.69 21.07
C ALA A 302 40.89 4.28 21.48
N PRO A 303 39.87 4.70 20.70
CA PRO A 303 38.46 4.29 20.86
C PRO A 303 38.21 2.83 20.41
N PRO A 304 37.07 2.23 20.82
CA PRO A 304 36.71 0.83 20.55
C PRO A 304 36.55 0.51 19.05
N PRO A 305 36.68 -0.78 18.63
CA PRO A 305 36.70 -1.16 17.22
C PRO A 305 35.29 -1.03 16.62
N VAL A 306 35.11 0.03 15.85
CA VAL A 306 34.02 0.21 14.87
C VAL A 306 34.02 -0.96 13.85
N PRO A 307 32.84 -1.40 13.37
CA PRO A 307 32.78 -2.33 12.25
C PRO A 307 33.57 -1.75 11.08
N GLN A 308 34.57 -2.49 10.60
CA GLN A 308 35.48 -2.01 9.57
C GLN A 308 34.73 -2.03 8.23
N VAL A 309 34.15 -0.90 7.86
CA VAL A 309 33.63 -0.68 6.51
C VAL A 309 34.77 -0.93 5.53
N LEU A 310 34.61 -1.93 4.66
CA LEU A 310 35.57 -2.22 3.61
C LEU A 310 35.59 -1.05 2.62
N LEU A 311 36.73 -0.37 2.56
CA LEU A 311 36.97 0.76 1.67
C LEU A 311 37.87 0.32 0.52
N TYR A 312 37.48 0.73 -0.68
CA TYR A 312 38.15 0.41 -1.93
C TYR A 312 38.78 1.65 -2.54
N PHE A 313 39.96 1.48 -3.13
CA PHE A 313 40.58 2.43 -4.02
C PHE A 313 40.55 1.87 -5.44
N TYR A 314 40.41 2.74 -6.43
CA TYR A 314 40.34 2.37 -7.85
C TYR A 314 41.23 3.28 -8.69
N ALA A 315 41.80 2.74 -9.77
CA ALA A 315 42.65 3.51 -10.68
C ALA A 315 41.86 3.98 -11.90
N THR A 316 41.77 5.28 -12.14
CA THR A 316 41.19 5.86 -13.36
C THR A 316 42.16 6.85 -13.97
N ASN A 317 42.36 6.78 -15.29
CA ASN A 317 43.33 7.63 -16.01
C ASN A 317 44.75 7.62 -15.42
N GLY A 318 45.20 6.46 -14.92
CA GLY A 318 46.52 6.30 -14.29
C GLY A 318 46.66 6.91 -12.90
N GLN A 319 45.58 7.43 -12.32
CA GLN A 319 45.57 8.01 -10.97
C GLN A 319 44.72 7.18 -10.00
N GLN A 320 45.20 7.04 -8.77
CA GLN A 320 44.44 6.46 -7.68
C GLN A 320 43.30 7.39 -7.25
N ARG A 321 42.11 6.82 -7.07
CA ARG A 321 40.90 7.46 -6.54
C ARG A 321 40.31 6.62 -5.39
N GLY A 322 39.48 7.24 -4.57
CA GLY A 322 38.91 6.64 -3.35
C GLY A 322 39.42 7.31 -2.07
N PRO A 323 39.09 6.78 -0.88
CA PRO A 323 38.35 5.53 -0.65
C PRO A 323 36.85 5.64 -0.95
N VAL A 324 36.26 4.56 -1.45
CA VAL A 324 34.80 4.43 -1.66
C VAL A 324 34.29 3.13 -1.04
N GLY A 325 33.03 3.10 -0.61
CA GLY A 325 32.37 1.88 -0.13
C GLY A 325 31.90 0.98 -1.29
N PHE A 326 31.47 -0.24 -0.97
CA PHE A 326 31.01 -1.24 -1.96
C PHE A 326 29.86 -0.72 -2.85
N GLU A 327 28.83 -0.10 -2.27
CA GLU A 327 27.70 0.49 -2.98
C GLU A 327 28.13 1.54 -4.02
N GLN A 328 29.01 2.46 -3.60
CA GLN A 328 29.51 3.53 -4.46
C GLN A 328 30.42 2.97 -5.56
N LEU A 329 31.18 1.90 -5.28
CA LEU A 329 31.94 1.18 -6.29
C LEU A 329 31.03 0.52 -7.33
N GLY A 330 29.89 -0.04 -6.90
CA GLY A 330 28.85 -0.54 -7.80
C GLY A 330 28.25 0.55 -8.69
N ALA A 331 27.95 1.73 -8.13
CA ALA A 331 27.48 2.87 -8.91
C ALA A 331 28.51 3.38 -9.94
N LEU A 332 29.81 3.37 -9.59
CA LEU A 332 30.90 3.70 -10.51
C LEU A 332 31.02 2.69 -11.66
N PHE A 333 30.74 1.41 -11.39
CA PHE A 333 30.72 0.36 -12.41
C PHE A 333 29.50 0.51 -13.33
N ALA A 334 28.32 0.76 -12.76
CA ALA A 334 27.07 0.98 -13.52
C ALA A 334 27.15 2.22 -14.43
N SER A 335 27.78 3.30 -13.95
CA SER A 335 28.05 4.52 -14.74
C SER A 335 29.18 4.38 -15.77
N ARG A 336 29.83 3.20 -15.85
CA ARG A 336 30.98 2.91 -16.71
C ARG A 336 32.22 3.78 -16.43
N THR A 337 32.27 4.41 -15.25
CA THR A 337 33.45 5.14 -14.77
C THR A 337 34.61 4.19 -14.48
N ILE A 338 34.28 2.99 -14.00
CA ILE A 338 35.19 1.85 -13.87
C ILE A 338 34.63 0.66 -14.66
N ASN A 339 35.49 -0.29 -15.03
CA ASN A 339 35.14 -1.47 -15.81
C ASN A 339 35.86 -2.72 -15.27
N LYS A 340 35.62 -3.88 -15.89
CA LYS A 340 36.19 -5.18 -15.48
C LYS A 340 37.72 -5.25 -15.41
N GLU A 341 38.42 -4.34 -16.10
CA GLU A 341 39.89 -4.27 -16.15
C GLU A 341 40.46 -3.15 -15.27
N THR A 342 39.59 -2.36 -14.64
CA THR A 342 40.02 -1.31 -13.71
C THR A 342 40.72 -1.95 -12.52
N LEU A 343 41.88 -1.38 -12.15
CA LEU A 343 42.64 -1.85 -11.00
C LEU A 343 41.98 -1.35 -9.71
N ILE A 344 41.74 -2.28 -8.80
CA ILE A 344 41.18 -2.06 -7.46
C ILE A 344 42.20 -2.52 -6.42
N TRP A 345 42.24 -1.79 -5.31
CA TRP A 345 42.96 -2.21 -4.12
C TRP A 345 42.12 -1.93 -2.88
N LYS A 346 42.14 -2.86 -1.93
CA LYS A 346 41.61 -2.65 -0.58
C LYS A 346 42.64 -3.07 0.45
N ARG A 347 42.47 -2.59 1.68
CA ARG A 347 43.31 -2.98 2.81
C ARG A 347 43.27 -4.51 3.00
N GLY A 348 44.44 -5.14 2.95
CA GLY A 348 44.60 -6.60 3.05
C GLY A 348 44.89 -7.32 1.72
N MET A 349 44.86 -6.62 0.58
CA MET A 349 45.31 -7.17 -0.70
C MET A 349 46.84 -7.05 -0.88
N ALA A 350 47.46 -8.06 -1.50
CA ALA A 350 48.89 -8.08 -1.80
C ALA A 350 49.33 -7.01 -2.83
N GLY A 351 48.40 -6.54 -3.67
CA GLY A 351 48.66 -5.56 -4.71
C GLY A 351 47.37 -5.16 -5.42
N TRP A 352 47.47 -4.24 -6.38
CA TRP A 352 46.36 -3.82 -7.22
C TRP A 352 45.96 -4.97 -8.15
N LEU A 353 44.67 -5.30 -8.18
CA LEU A 353 44.11 -6.37 -9.01
C LEU A 353 42.98 -5.83 -9.88
N ALA A 354 42.75 -6.42 -11.04
CA ALA A 354 41.62 -6.02 -11.87
C ALA A 354 40.28 -6.38 -11.18
N VAL A 355 39.21 -5.61 -11.39
CA VAL A 355 37.86 -5.89 -10.83
C VAL A 355 37.45 -7.37 -11.02
N LYS A 356 37.76 -7.95 -12.19
CA LYS A 356 37.46 -9.37 -12.52
C LYS A 356 38.21 -10.42 -11.69
N GLU A 357 39.32 -10.04 -11.07
CA GLU A 357 40.18 -10.91 -10.27
C GLU A 357 39.87 -10.81 -8.78
N VAL A 358 39.01 -9.87 -8.38
CA VAL A 358 38.58 -9.69 -7.01
C VAL A 358 37.29 -10.46 -6.77
N ASP A 359 37.35 -11.56 -6.01
CA ASP A 359 36.25 -12.51 -5.84
C ASP A 359 34.93 -11.88 -5.38
N GLU A 360 34.98 -10.94 -4.43
CA GLU A 360 33.80 -10.24 -3.90
C GLU A 360 33.16 -9.25 -4.90
N LEU A 361 33.90 -8.82 -5.93
CA LEU A 361 33.40 -7.90 -6.97
C LEU A 361 32.88 -8.63 -8.21
N ARG A 362 32.96 -9.97 -8.25
CA ARG A 362 32.42 -10.77 -9.36
C ARG A 362 30.91 -10.59 -9.55
N SER A 363 30.20 -10.19 -8.50
CA SER A 363 28.77 -9.83 -8.54
C SER A 363 28.48 -8.70 -9.54
N PHE A 364 29.42 -7.77 -9.74
CA PHE A 364 29.29 -6.68 -10.72
C PHE A 364 29.38 -7.17 -12.17
N LEU A 365 29.93 -8.37 -12.41
CA LEU A 365 30.15 -8.92 -13.74
C LEU A 365 28.97 -9.76 -14.27
N GLY A 366 27.85 -9.84 -13.52
CA GLY A 366 26.62 -10.49 -13.99
C GLY A 366 26.63 -12.03 -13.96
N GLY A 367 27.56 -12.64 -13.23
CA GLY A 367 27.76 -14.10 -13.17
C GLY A 367 26.92 -14.87 -12.16
N ASN A 368 25.64 -14.52 -11.97
CA ASN A 368 24.71 -15.32 -11.15
C ASN A 368 23.75 -16.13 -12.03
N THR A 369 24.28 -17.05 -12.83
CA THR A 369 23.47 -18.19 -13.32
C THR A 369 23.66 -19.35 -12.35
N PRO A 370 22.59 -19.84 -11.69
CA PRO A 370 22.68 -21.00 -10.80
C PRO A 370 23.15 -22.23 -11.60
N PRO A 371 23.96 -23.13 -11.01
CA PRO A 371 24.39 -24.35 -11.69
C PRO A 371 23.18 -25.22 -12.06
N PRO A 372 23.21 -25.94 -13.21
CA PRO A 372 22.14 -26.84 -13.59
C PRO A 372 22.02 -27.99 -12.57
N LEU A 373 20.78 -28.41 -12.31
CA LEU A 373 20.46 -29.47 -11.36
C LEU A 373 21.17 -30.78 -11.77
N PRO A 374 21.71 -31.55 -10.80
CA PRO A 374 22.34 -32.84 -11.08
C PRO A 374 21.32 -33.82 -11.69
N GLN A 375 21.76 -34.61 -12.69
CA GLN A 375 20.98 -35.70 -13.29
C GLN A 375 20.80 -36.89 -12.36
#